data_AF-A0A8W8KFZ7-F1
#
_entry.id   AF-A0A8W8KFZ7-F1
#
_cell.length_a   1.000
_cell.length_b   1.000
_cell.length_c   1.000
_cell.angle_alpha   90.00
_cell.angle_beta   90.00
_cell.angle_gamma   90.00
#
_symmetry.space_group_name_H-M   'P 1'
#
loop_
_entity.id
_entity.type
_entity.pdbx_description
1 polymer ?
#
loop_
_entity_poly.entity_id
_entity_poly.type
_entity_poly.pdbx_seq_one_letter_code
_entity_poly.pdbx_strand_id
1 'polypeptide(L)'
;MSADENQTLQDEEIEALAAIYGDDWEVVDSESRKYHIRISDEKLKNAILTEVSFPPDYPKTAPPQYILSENIGESIIYLWVEKIREFLQERNELHVKADTTAGNSEAVIQEHMLDRKTEEEDEILDIDFLNVQEKPDKCHFEEQENSSDDVNCPEIHHGKSFVDRKSVFQGHIASISHTKQVKLVLDSLCQSKKIAAATHNIYAYRISSKDKQDVFYQGCEDDGETQAGSRMLHLMQNEKKGPKSNKRRS
;
A
#
# COMPACT_ATOMS: atom_id res chain seq x y z
N MET A 1 -14.18 -17.78 -28.05
CA MET A 1 -13.97 -18.96 -27.19
C MET A 1 -13.15 -18.66 -25.94
N SER A 2 -12.38 -17.55 -25.86
CA SER A 2 -11.48 -17.29 -24.71
C SER A 2 -12.12 -16.70 -23.45
N ALA A 3 -13.23 -15.96 -23.57
CA ALA A 3 -13.89 -15.26 -22.46
C ALA A 3 -14.58 -16.24 -21.50
N ASP A 4 -15.18 -17.30 -22.03
CA ASP A 4 -15.88 -18.33 -21.24
C ASP A 4 -14.89 -19.09 -20.34
N GLU A 5 -13.74 -19.48 -20.90
CA GLU A 5 -12.66 -20.13 -20.15
C GLU A 5 -12.06 -19.21 -19.08
N ASN A 6 -11.86 -17.92 -19.39
CA ASN A 6 -11.33 -16.97 -18.40
C ASN A 6 -12.30 -16.84 -17.23
N GLN A 7 -13.60 -16.84 -17.54
CA GLN A 7 -14.63 -16.78 -16.52
C GLN A 7 -14.67 -18.04 -15.65
N THR A 8 -14.54 -19.22 -16.26
CA THR A 8 -14.45 -20.50 -15.54
C THR A 8 -13.27 -20.51 -14.56
N LEU A 9 -12.09 -20.04 -14.98
CA LEU A 9 -10.91 -19.96 -14.10
C LEU A 9 -11.16 -19.07 -12.88
N GLN A 10 -11.82 -17.92 -13.07
CA GLN A 10 -12.18 -17.05 -11.95
C GLN A 10 -13.16 -17.74 -11.00
N ASP A 11 -14.16 -18.43 -11.52
CA ASP A 11 -15.18 -19.11 -10.72
C ASP A 11 -14.57 -20.25 -9.88
N GLU A 12 -13.70 -21.05 -10.48
CA GLU A 12 -12.94 -22.10 -9.79
C GLU A 12 -12.05 -21.52 -8.67
N GLU A 13 -11.38 -20.39 -8.93
CA GLU A 13 -10.54 -19.74 -7.93
C GLU A 13 -11.36 -19.16 -6.76
N ILE A 14 -12.51 -18.54 -7.04
CA ILE A 14 -13.41 -18.02 -5.99
C ILE A 14 -13.94 -19.16 -5.11
N GLU A 15 -14.32 -20.29 -5.72
CA GLU A 15 -14.75 -21.47 -4.96
C GLU A 15 -13.63 -22.01 -4.08
N ALA A 16 -12.40 -22.08 -4.61
CA ALA A 16 -11.23 -22.50 -3.85
C ALA A 16 -10.93 -21.54 -2.67
N LEU A 17 -10.94 -20.22 -2.91
CA LEU A 17 -10.70 -19.22 -1.88
C LEU A 17 -11.79 -19.25 -0.80
N ALA A 18 -13.06 -19.35 -1.18
CA ALA A 18 -14.16 -19.48 -0.23
C ALA A 18 -14.03 -20.76 0.62
N ALA A 19 -13.58 -21.88 0.03
CA ALA A 19 -13.37 -23.13 0.75
C ALA A 19 -12.16 -23.09 1.70
N ILE A 20 -11.08 -22.41 1.32
CA ILE A 20 -9.84 -22.30 2.12
C ILE A 20 -10.05 -21.37 3.31
N TYR A 21 -10.65 -20.19 3.07
CA TYR A 21 -10.74 -19.12 4.06
C TYR A 21 -12.06 -19.11 4.83
N GLY A 22 -13.11 -19.77 4.33
CA GLY A 22 -14.36 -19.95 5.06
C GLY A 22 -14.92 -18.63 5.60
N ASP A 23 -15.01 -18.50 6.92
CA ASP A 23 -15.53 -17.32 7.61
C ASP A 23 -14.67 -16.05 7.41
N ASP A 24 -13.41 -16.19 6.98
CA ASP A 24 -12.52 -15.09 6.67
C ASP A 24 -12.68 -14.55 5.23
N TRP A 25 -13.54 -15.17 4.40
CA TRP A 25 -13.87 -14.72 3.05
C TRP A 25 -15.28 -14.15 2.96
N GLU A 26 -15.41 -12.90 2.53
CA GLU A 26 -16.69 -12.19 2.40
C GLU A 26 -16.90 -11.68 0.96
N VAL A 27 -18.10 -11.91 0.43
CA VAL A 27 -18.48 -11.38 -0.88
C VAL A 27 -19.01 -9.95 -0.72
N VAL A 28 -18.29 -8.98 -1.26
CA VAL A 28 -18.67 -7.56 -1.19
C VAL A 28 -19.63 -7.21 -2.32
N ASP A 29 -19.26 -7.60 -3.55
CA ASP A 29 -20.05 -7.38 -4.76
C ASP A 29 -19.76 -8.50 -5.76
N SER A 30 -20.73 -9.39 -5.95
CA SER A 30 -20.61 -10.50 -6.88
C SER A 30 -20.62 -10.07 -8.34
N GLU A 31 -21.27 -8.95 -8.69
CA GLU A 31 -21.34 -8.47 -10.08
C GLU A 31 -20.00 -7.84 -10.49
N SER A 32 -19.39 -7.07 -9.60
CA SER A 32 -18.06 -6.48 -9.82
C SER A 32 -16.90 -7.41 -9.42
N ARG A 33 -17.20 -8.66 -9.03
CA ARG A 33 -16.24 -9.65 -8.50
C ARG A 33 -15.27 -9.07 -7.47
N LYS A 34 -15.85 -8.50 -6.41
CA LYS A 34 -15.12 -7.93 -5.27
C LYS A 34 -15.39 -8.72 -4.01
N TYR A 35 -14.32 -8.94 -3.27
CA TYR A 35 -14.29 -9.80 -2.09
C TYR A 35 -13.42 -9.18 -1.01
N HIS A 36 -13.75 -9.45 0.25
CA HIS A 36 -12.89 -9.15 1.39
C HIS A 36 -12.30 -10.45 1.91
N ILE A 37 -11.01 -10.43 2.20
CA ILE A 37 -10.30 -11.51 2.88
C ILE A 37 -9.67 -10.97 4.16
N ARG A 38 -10.03 -11.59 5.29
CA ARG A 38 -9.45 -11.30 6.59
C ARG A 38 -8.28 -12.24 6.85
N ILE A 39 -7.11 -11.67 7.10
CA ILE A 39 -5.90 -12.41 7.44
C ILE A 39 -5.52 -12.06 8.86
N SER A 40 -5.81 -12.96 9.81
CA SER A 40 -5.46 -12.76 11.21
C SER A 40 -4.29 -13.63 11.66
N ASP A 41 -3.42 -13.09 12.51
CA ASP A 41 -2.43 -13.86 13.26
C ASP A 41 -2.84 -13.95 14.73
N GLU A 42 -3.20 -15.16 15.17
CA GLU A 42 -3.62 -15.42 16.55
C GLU A 42 -2.52 -15.09 17.59
N LYS A 43 -1.24 -15.18 17.20
CA LYS A 43 -0.09 -14.91 18.09
C LYS A 43 0.13 -13.41 18.26
N LEU A 44 -0.02 -12.65 17.18
CA LEU A 44 0.22 -11.21 17.16
C LEU A 44 -1.03 -10.37 17.44
N LYS A 45 -2.22 -11.00 17.50
CA LYS A 45 -3.53 -10.35 17.69
C LYS A 45 -3.77 -9.19 16.70
N ASN A 46 -3.21 -9.30 15.51
CA ASN A 46 -3.43 -8.37 14.40
C ASN A 46 -4.25 -9.07 13.31
N ALA A 47 -5.00 -8.26 12.56
CA ALA A 47 -5.76 -8.71 11.41
C ALA A 47 -5.61 -7.70 10.27
N ILE A 48 -5.42 -8.21 9.07
CA ILE A 48 -5.37 -7.43 7.83
C ILE A 48 -6.67 -7.72 7.09
N LEU A 49 -7.41 -6.67 6.73
CA LEU A 49 -8.56 -6.81 5.84
C LEU A 49 -8.13 -6.32 4.46
N THR A 50 -8.11 -7.25 3.50
CA THR A 50 -7.76 -6.95 2.11
C THR A 50 -9.00 -7.06 1.26
N GLU A 51 -9.31 -6.01 0.52
CA GLU A 51 -10.26 -6.09 -0.59
C GLU A 51 -9.53 -6.58 -1.83
N VAL A 52 -10.08 -7.59 -2.49
CA VAL A 52 -9.58 -8.15 -3.74
C VAL A 52 -10.67 -8.02 -4.79
N SER A 53 -10.28 -7.65 -6.01
CA SER A 53 -11.18 -7.54 -7.15
C SER A 53 -10.59 -8.21 -8.39
N PHE A 54 -11.45 -8.94 -9.11
CA PHE A 54 -11.07 -9.72 -10.28
C PHE A 54 -11.51 -8.98 -11.54
N PRO A 55 -10.62 -8.23 -12.21
CA PRO A 55 -10.99 -7.54 -13.44
C PRO A 55 -11.34 -8.55 -14.56
N PRO A 56 -12.07 -8.14 -15.60
CA PRO A 56 -12.50 -9.04 -16.68
C PRO A 56 -11.36 -9.79 -17.38
N ASP A 57 -10.17 -9.19 -17.37
CA ASP A 57 -8.96 -9.69 -18.03
C ASP A 57 -8.09 -10.60 -17.12
N TYR A 58 -8.45 -10.74 -15.84
CA TYR A 58 -7.83 -11.68 -14.90
C TYR A 58 -8.37 -13.10 -15.09
N PRO A 59 -7.61 -14.19 -14.92
CA PRO A 59 -6.16 -14.23 -14.67
C PRO A 59 -5.28 -14.20 -15.91
N LYS A 60 -5.86 -14.26 -17.12
CA LYS A 60 -5.08 -14.49 -18.35
C LYS A 60 -4.16 -13.33 -18.75
N THR A 61 -4.64 -12.09 -18.67
CA THR A 61 -3.95 -10.91 -19.24
C THR A 61 -3.78 -9.75 -18.27
N ALA A 62 -4.36 -9.84 -17.07
CA ALA A 62 -4.20 -8.86 -16.01
C ALA A 62 -4.07 -9.56 -14.65
N PRO A 63 -3.36 -8.95 -13.67
CA PRO A 63 -3.33 -9.43 -12.29
C PRO A 63 -4.64 -9.07 -11.54
N PRO A 64 -4.89 -9.66 -10.37
CA PRO A 64 -5.97 -9.23 -9.51
C PRO A 64 -5.61 -7.88 -8.88
N GLN A 65 -6.61 -7.08 -8.54
CA GLN A 65 -6.41 -5.77 -7.90
C GLN A 65 -6.75 -5.86 -6.42
N TYR A 66 -5.97 -5.22 -5.56
CA TYR A 66 -6.18 -5.25 -4.12
C TYR A 66 -6.13 -3.86 -3.47
N ILE A 67 -6.90 -3.69 -2.40
CA ILE A 67 -6.96 -2.47 -1.59
C ILE A 67 -6.89 -2.85 -0.11
N LEU A 68 -6.04 -2.14 0.64
CA LEU A 68 -5.89 -2.31 2.09
C LEU A 68 -6.60 -1.14 2.78
N SER A 69 -7.78 -1.39 3.34
CA SER A 69 -8.67 -0.35 3.87
C SER A 69 -8.54 -0.16 5.39
N GLU A 70 -8.20 -1.22 6.15
CA GLU A 70 -8.26 -1.21 7.61
C GLU A 70 -6.89 -1.17 8.34
N ASN A 71 -5.78 -1.25 7.61
CA ASN A 71 -4.42 -1.35 8.18
C ASN A 71 -3.71 -0.01 8.40
N ILE A 72 -4.46 0.97 8.89
CA ILE A 72 -4.02 2.36 8.95
C ILE A 72 -3.00 2.56 10.07
N GLY A 73 -1.78 2.98 9.72
CA GLY A 73 -0.68 3.21 10.67
C GLY A 73 0.25 2.01 10.86
N GLU A 74 0.04 0.91 10.12
CA GLU A 74 0.91 -0.26 10.11
C GLU A 74 1.87 -0.20 8.90
N SER A 75 3.17 -0.45 9.11
CA SER A 75 4.18 -0.53 8.05
C SER A 75 4.12 -1.88 7.33
N ILE A 76 3.00 -2.17 6.67
CA ILE A 76 2.70 -3.48 6.06
C ILE A 76 3.51 -3.76 4.79
N ILE A 77 3.90 -2.74 4.03
CA ILE A 77 4.61 -2.92 2.74
C ILE A 77 5.93 -3.66 2.95
N TYR A 78 6.73 -3.23 3.92
CA TYR A 78 8.01 -3.88 4.21
C TYR A 78 7.82 -5.35 4.59
N LEU A 79 6.84 -5.64 5.47
CA LEU A 79 6.54 -7.00 5.90
C LEU A 79 6.13 -7.89 4.72
N TRP A 80 5.34 -7.35 3.79
CA TRP A 80 4.91 -8.06 2.59
C TRP A 80 6.07 -8.34 1.65
N VAL A 81 6.91 -7.33 1.37
CA VAL A 81 8.08 -7.49 0.51
C VAL A 81 9.02 -8.55 1.08
N GLU A 82 9.30 -8.52 2.37
CA GLU A 82 10.14 -9.54 3.01
C GLU A 82 9.48 -10.93 2.96
N LYS A 83 8.18 -11.04 3.23
CA LYS A 83 7.48 -12.33 3.13
C LYS A 83 7.44 -12.89 1.72
N ILE A 84 7.24 -12.04 0.71
CA ILE A 84 7.31 -12.44 -0.70
C ILE A 84 8.74 -12.87 -1.05
N ARG A 85 9.76 -12.14 -0.59
CA ARG A 85 11.16 -12.51 -0.81
C ARG A 85 11.48 -13.88 -0.20
N GLU A 86 11.08 -14.11 1.05
CA GLU A 86 11.23 -15.40 1.73
C GLU A 86 10.57 -16.52 0.92
N PHE A 87 9.31 -16.33 0.50
CA PHE A 87 8.58 -17.31 -0.32
C PHE A 87 9.27 -17.63 -1.65
N LEU A 88 9.80 -16.61 -2.34
CA LEU A 88 10.52 -16.80 -3.61
C LEU A 88 11.85 -17.54 -3.41
N GLN A 89 12.57 -17.24 -2.33
CA GLN A 89 13.82 -17.93 -1.98
C GLN A 89 13.56 -19.40 -1.65
N GLU A 90 12.53 -19.71 -0.86
CA GLU A 90 12.13 -21.08 -0.51
C GLU A 90 11.80 -21.92 -1.75
N ARG A 91 11.08 -21.36 -2.73
CA ARG A 91 10.77 -22.05 -3.99
C ARG A 91 12.03 -22.33 -4.82
N ASN A 92 13.00 -21.42 -4.83
CA ASN A 92 14.26 -21.61 -5.54
C ASN A 92 15.08 -22.74 -4.90
N GLU A 93 15.13 -22.81 -3.57
CA GLU A 93 15.81 -23.90 -2.87
C GLU A 93 15.17 -25.28 -3.09
N LEU A 94 13.84 -25.34 -3.25
CA LEU A 94 13.12 -26.58 -3.56
C LEU A 94 13.39 -27.07 -4.98
N HIS A 95 13.53 -26.17 -5.96
CA HIS A 95 13.90 -26.53 -7.33
C HIS A 95 15.36 -27.02 -7.44
N VAL A 96 16.31 -26.37 -6.74
CA VAL A 96 17.72 -26.82 -6.73
C VAL A 96 17.88 -28.20 -6.08
N LYS A 97 17.07 -28.53 -5.05
CA LYS A 97 17.11 -29.84 -4.38
C LYS A 97 16.44 -30.96 -5.18
N ALA A 98 15.45 -30.65 -6.01
CA ALA A 98 14.79 -31.61 -6.89
C ALA A 98 15.71 -32.07 -8.04
N ASP A 99 16.46 -31.16 -8.66
CA ASP A 99 17.40 -31.49 -9.73
C ASP A 99 18.66 -32.23 -9.24
N THR A 100 19.10 -31.97 -8.00
CA THR A 100 20.30 -32.61 -7.44
C THR A 100 20.05 -34.06 -7.00
N THR A 101 18.79 -34.50 -6.87
CA THR A 101 18.46 -35.85 -6.34
C THR A 101 18.14 -36.87 -7.44
N ALA A 102 18.02 -36.44 -8.70
CA ALA A 102 17.70 -37.32 -9.83
C ALA A 102 18.74 -37.21 -10.95
N GLY A 103 19.98 -37.66 -10.73
CA GLY A 103 20.94 -37.68 -11.83
C GLY A 103 22.40 -38.04 -11.58
N ASN A 104 22.75 -38.83 -10.56
CA ASN A 104 24.06 -39.48 -10.57
C ASN A 104 24.02 -40.75 -11.45
N SER A 105 24.23 -40.57 -12.75
CA SER A 105 24.85 -41.59 -13.60
C SER A 105 25.82 -40.89 -14.54
N GLU A 106 27.06 -40.99 -14.11
CA GLU A 106 28.28 -40.51 -14.72
C GLU A 106 28.53 -41.24 -16.05
N ALA A 107 28.69 -40.48 -17.16
CA ALA A 107 29.84 -40.55 -18.07
C ALA A 107 29.55 -40.00 -19.49
N VAL A 108 30.56 -39.30 -20.08
CA VAL A 108 30.84 -39.14 -21.55
C VAL A 108 30.01 -37.98 -22.19
N ILE A 109 30.49 -36.83 -22.70
CA ILE A 109 31.71 -36.34 -23.44
C ILE A 109 31.74 -34.79 -23.32
N GLN A 110 32.79 -34.15 -22.79
CA GLN A 110 33.92 -33.53 -23.52
C GLN A 110 33.57 -32.37 -24.49
N GLU A 111 33.68 -31.15 -23.95
CA GLU A 111 34.37 -29.97 -24.50
C GLU A 111 34.46 -29.78 -26.05
N HIS A 112 33.75 -28.80 -26.60
CA HIS A 112 34.29 -27.96 -27.70
C HIS A 112 33.60 -26.58 -27.76
N MET A 113 34.41 -25.53 -27.61
CA MET A 113 34.06 -24.12 -27.82
C MET A 113 34.02 -23.75 -29.32
N LEU A 114 33.30 -22.66 -29.66
CA LEU A 114 33.20 -21.92 -30.94
C LEU A 114 32.60 -22.71 -32.13
N ASP A 115 31.55 -22.29 -32.84
CA ASP A 115 31.21 -20.94 -33.33
C ASP A 115 29.69 -20.75 -33.57
N ARG A 116 29.23 -19.49 -33.45
CA ARG A 116 27.82 -19.01 -33.49
C ARG A 116 27.21 -18.92 -34.90
N LYS A 117 25.92 -19.27 -35.04
CA LYS A 117 24.77 -18.34 -35.29
C LYS A 117 23.55 -19.10 -35.87
N THR A 118 22.54 -19.32 -35.03
CA THR A 118 21.13 -19.18 -35.44
C THR A 118 20.32 -18.76 -34.21
N GLU A 119 19.45 -17.78 -34.41
CA GLU A 119 18.69 -17.02 -33.43
C GLU A 119 17.47 -17.82 -32.92
N GLU A 120 17.38 -18.04 -31.61
CA GLU A 120 16.10 -18.10 -30.89
C GLU A 120 16.30 -17.34 -29.58
N GLU A 121 15.46 -16.32 -29.40
CA GLU A 121 15.56 -15.24 -28.42
C GLU A 121 14.92 -15.68 -27.10
N ASP A 122 15.74 -16.03 -26.11
CA ASP A 122 15.31 -15.98 -24.71
C ASP A 122 15.30 -14.50 -24.28
N GLU A 123 14.12 -13.88 -24.32
CA GLU A 123 13.83 -12.58 -23.70
C GLU A 123 14.00 -12.71 -22.17
N ILE A 124 15.25 -12.61 -21.73
CA ILE A 124 15.61 -12.23 -20.37
C ILE A 124 15.31 -10.73 -20.29
N LEU A 125 14.17 -10.36 -19.72
CA LEU A 125 13.93 -8.97 -19.32
C LEU A 125 14.94 -8.63 -18.22
N ASP A 126 15.95 -7.84 -18.62
CA ASP A 126 16.93 -7.18 -17.77
C ASP A 126 16.24 -6.52 -16.55
N ILE A 127 16.34 -7.16 -15.39
CA ILE A 127 16.16 -6.47 -14.10
C ILE A 127 17.55 -6.01 -13.65
N ASP A 128 18.05 -5.03 -14.36
CA ASP A 128 19.18 -4.19 -13.99
C ASP A 128 18.71 -3.15 -12.94
N PHE A 129 18.28 -3.61 -11.76
CA PHE A 129 17.76 -2.74 -10.69
C PHE A 129 18.51 -2.80 -9.36
N LEU A 130 19.67 -3.47 -9.31
CA LEU A 130 20.43 -3.66 -8.08
C LEU A 130 21.91 -3.30 -8.26
N ASN A 131 22.21 -2.04 -8.55
CA ASN A 131 23.47 -1.44 -8.09
C ASN A 131 23.42 0.10 -8.05
N VAL A 132 22.81 0.63 -6.99
CA VAL A 132 23.13 1.97 -6.49
C VAL A 132 23.45 1.83 -5.00
N GLN A 133 24.73 1.69 -4.69
CA GLN A 133 25.23 2.03 -3.37
C GLN A 133 25.31 3.56 -3.29
N GLU A 134 24.28 4.20 -2.73
CA GLU A 134 24.40 5.59 -2.29
C GLU A 134 24.12 5.71 -0.80
N LYS A 135 25.05 6.41 -0.12
CA LYS A 135 25.03 6.75 1.29
C LYS A 135 23.88 7.73 1.60
N PRO A 136 23.40 7.80 2.85
CA PRO A 136 22.29 8.68 3.20
C PRO A 136 22.80 10.12 3.36
N ASP A 137 22.47 10.98 2.40
CA ASP A 137 22.50 12.42 2.57
C ASP A 137 21.14 13.02 2.16
N LYS A 138 20.49 13.62 3.16
CA LYS A 138 19.43 14.66 3.13
C LYS A 138 18.49 14.73 1.91
N CYS A 139 17.23 14.44 2.20
CA CYS A 139 15.99 14.80 1.49
C CYS A 139 16.15 15.78 0.32
N HIS A 140 16.42 15.22 -0.86
CA HIS A 140 16.07 15.83 -2.13
C HIS A 140 14.94 14.98 -2.72
N PHE A 141 13.74 15.55 -2.80
CA PHE A 141 12.61 14.91 -3.48
C PHE A 141 12.77 15.25 -4.96
N GLU A 142 13.01 14.25 -5.81
CA GLU A 142 13.10 14.45 -7.26
C GLU A 142 11.71 14.72 -7.84
N GLU A 143 11.67 15.76 -8.66
CA GLU A 143 10.49 16.24 -9.38
C GLU A 143 10.26 15.39 -10.63
N GLN A 144 9.06 14.88 -10.79
CA GLN A 144 8.51 14.64 -12.12
C GLN A 144 7.47 15.73 -12.41
N GLU A 145 7.91 16.76 -13.12
CA GLU A 145 7.05 17.75 -13.77
C GLU A 145 6.27 17.08 -14.90
N ASN A 146 4.93 17.13 -14.82
CA ASN A 146 4.07 17.42 -15.97
C ASN A 146 2.60 17.58 -15.54
N SER A 147 2.19 18.83 -15.35
CA SER A 147 0.89 19.43 -15.68
C SER A 147 0.72 20.67 -14.81
N SER A 148 0.68 21.83 -15.47
CA SER A 148 0.36 23.14 -14.91
C SER A 148 -1.11 23.19 -14.48
N ASP A 149 -1.46 22.45 -13.43
CA ASP A 149 -2.65 22.75 -12.65
C ASP A 149 -2.24 23.79 -11.61
N ASP A 150 -2.78 25.00 -11.73
CA ASP A 150 -2.67 26.08 -10.75
C ASP A 150 -3.39 25.69 -9.45
N VAL A 151 -2.84 24.71 -8.74
CA VAL A 151 -3.36 24.23 -7.46
C VAL A 151 -2.93 25.24 -6.41
N ASN A 152 -3.83 26.16 -6.07
CA ASN A 152 -3.56 27.15 -5.03
C ASN A 152 -3.45 26.49 -3.63
N CYS A 153 -2.61 27.07 -2.78
CA CYS A 153 -2.53 26.73 -1.37
C CYS A 153 -3.87 27.08 -0.69
N PRO A 154 -4.55 26.12 -0.06
CA PRO A 154 -5.80 26.39 0.64
C PRO A 154 -5.56 27.26 1.88
N GLU A 155 -6.62 27.91 2.35
CA GLU A 155 -6.57 28.71 3.57
C GLU A 155 -6.27 27.83 4.80
N ILE A 156 -5.30 28.26 5.60
CA ILE A 156 -4.85 27.54 6.79
C ILE A 156 -5.41 28.23 8.03
N HIS A 157 -6.22 27.52 8.79
CA HIS A 157 -6.74 27.97 10.06
C HIS A 157 -5.81 27.55 11.20
N HIS A 158 -5.32 28.53 11.95
CA HIS A 158 -4.43 28.29 13.08
C HIS A 158 -5.21 28.30 14.40
N GLY A 159 -5.07 27.22 15.17
CA GLY A 159 -5.63 27.09 16.51
C GLY A 159 -4.86 27.89 17.55
N LYS A 160 -5.49 28.05 18.72
CA LYS A 160 -4.83 28.61 19.91
C LYS A 160 -3.75 27.65 20.40
N SER A 161 -2.62 28.19 20.83
CA SER A 161 -1.62 27.39 21.52
C SER A 161 -2.06 27.07 22.94
N PHE A 162 -1.84 25.84 23.39
CA PHE A 162 -2.02 25.44 24.79
C PHE A 162 -0.75 24.78 25.31
N VAL A 163 -0.64 24.69 26.64
CA VAL A 163 0.51 24.09 27.32
C VAL A 163 0.04 22.87 28.08
N ASP A 164 0.72 21.74 27.89
CA ASP A 164 0.57 20.56 28.73
C ASP A 164 1.95 20.03 29.10
N ARG A 165 2.18 19.76 30.39
CA ARG A 165 3.45 19.24 30.91
C ARG A 165 4.71 19.96 30.40
N LYS A 166 4.64 21.30 30.29
CA LYS A 166 5.69 22.21 29.76
C LYS A 166 5.89 22.13 28.23
N SER A 167 5.22 21.22 27.53
CA SER A 167 5.15 21.21 26.07
C SER A 167 4.08 22.18 25.59
N VAL A 168 4.38 22.92 24.52
CA VAL A 168 3.44 23.86 23.89
C VAL A 168 2.93 23.26 22.60
N PHE A 169 1.61 23.12 22.49
CA PHE A 169 0.95 22.53 21.33
C PHE A 169 0.17 23.60 20.57
N GLN A 170 0.21 23.56 19.25
CA GLN A 170 -0.58 24.41 18.38
C GLN A 170 -1.06 23.60 17.18
N GLY A 171 -2.39 23.52 17.01
CA GLY A 171 -3.00 22.82 15.88
C GLY A 171 -3.20 23.73 14.67
N HIS A 172 -3.03 23.18 13.48
CA HIS A 172 -3.27 23.85 12.19
C HIS A 172 -4.16 22.95 11.33
N ILE A 173 -5.16 23.53 10.66
CA ILE A 173 -6.07 22.78 9.80
C ILE A 173 -6.34 23.53 8.50
N ALA A 174 -6.43 22.79 7.39
CA ALA A 174 -6.79 23.30 6.08
C ALA A 174 -7.75 22.33 5.39
N SER A 175 -8.69 22.85 4.61
CA SER A 175 -9.56 22.02 3.78
C SER A 175 -8.83 21.67 2.48
N ILE A 176 -8.71 20.38 2.18
CA ILE A 176 -7.99 19.88 1.02
C ILE A 176 -8.87 18.95 0.19
N SER A 177 -8.61 18.94 -1.12
CA SER A 177 -9.30 18.10 -2.10
C SER A 177 -8.35 17.25 -2.94
N HIS A 178 -7.05 17.60 -2.96
CA HIS A 178 -6.02 16.93 -3.74
C HIS A 178 -4.76 16.72 -2.90
N THR A 179 -4.03 15.64 -3.17
CA THR A 179 -2.77 15.32 -2.49
C THR A 179 -1.71 16.40 -2.68
N LYS A 180 -1.66 17.04 -3.86
CA LYS A 180 -0.79 18.20 -4.14
C LYS A 180 -0.96 19.34 -3.12
N GLN A 181 -2.18 19.56 -2.61
CA GLN A 181 -2.44 20.62 -1.63
C GLN A 181 -1.84 20.31 -0.25
N VAL A 182 -1.63 19.03 0.09
CA VAL A 182 -0.98 18.66 1.36
C VAL A 182 0.43 19.23 1.42
N LYS A 183 1.21 19.05 0.34
CA LYS A 183 2.56 19.60 0.23
C LYS A 183 2.56 21.12 0.33
N LEU A 184 1.67 21.80 -0.39
CA LEU A 184 1.56 23.27 -0.34
C LEU A 184 1.25 23.80 1.06
N VAL A 185 0.37 23.14 1.81
CA VAL A 185 0.04 23.51 3.19
C VAL A 185 1.24 23.31 4.11
N LEU A 186 1.93 22.18 3.99
CA LEU A 186 3.13 21.90 4.78
C LEU A 186 4.25 22.91 4.49
N ASP A 187 4.51 23.19 3.21
CA ASP A 187 5.50 24.18 2.80
C ASP A 187 5.14 25.58 3.33
N SER A 188 3.87 25.98 3.25
CA SER A 188 3.39 27.25 3.79
C SER A 188 3.52 27.33 5.32
N LEU A 189 3.30 26.23 6.05
CA LEU A 189 3.48 26.17 7.51
C LEU A 189 4.96 26.26 7.88
N CYS A 190 5.83 25.59 7.14
CA CYS A 190 7.29 25.60 7.34
C CYS A 190 7.95 26.96 7.06
N GLN A 191 7.29 27.88 6.34
CA GLN A 191 7.78 29.27 6.22
C GLN A 191 7.80 30.00 7.58
N SER A 192 6.98 29.56 8.54
CA SER A 192 7.05 30.06 9.92
C SER A 192 8.22 29.42 10.66
N LYS A 193 9.20 30.23 11.03
CA LYS A 193 10.36 29.80 11.84
C LYS A 193 9.97 29.08 13.13
N LYS A 194 8.81 29.41 13.70
CA LYS A 194 8.33 28.77 14.93
C LYS A 194 7.88 27.33 14.69
N ILE A 195 7.23 27.07 13.56
CA ILE A 195 6.73 25.73 13.21
C ILE A 195 7.91 24.89 12.71
N ALA A 196 8.72 25.44 11.79
CA ALA A 196 9.90 24.73 11.29
C ALA A 196 10.91 24.33 12.38
N ALA A 197 10.99 25.09 13.48
CA ALA A 197 11.85 24.78 14.62
C ALA A 197 11.15 24.03 15.77
N ALA A 198 9.88 23.64 15.62
CA ALA A 198 9.18 22.85 16.62
C ALA A 198 9.84 21.48 16.79
N THR A 199 9.71 20.89 17.99
CA THR A 199 10.33 19.60 18.30
C THR A 199 9.72 18.45 17.49
N HIS A 200 8.41 18.51 17.24
CA HIS A 200 7.66 17.54 16.44
C HIS A 200 6.58 18.28 15.63
N ASN A 201 6.63 18.15 14.31
CA ASN A 201 5.67 18.65 13.33
C ASN A 201 4.81 17.51 12.79
N ILE A 202 4.02 16.92 13.69
CA ILE A 202 3.11 15.82 13.39
C ILE A 202 2.00 16.31 12.45
N TYR A 203 1.70 15.53 11.41
CA TYR A 203 0.56 15.81 10.54
C TYR A 203 -0.21 14.55 10.15
N ALA A 204 -1.46 14.76 9.74
CA ALA A 204 -2.33 13.74 9.17
C ALA A 204 -3.29 14.42 8.21
N TYR A 205 -3.67 13.70 7.16
CA TYR A 205 -4.62 14.19 6.17
C TYR A 205 -5.57 13.08 5.75
N ARG A 206 -6.77 13.49 5.32
CA ARG A 206 -7.79 12.59 4.78
C ARG A 206 -8.58 13.31 3.69
N ILE A 207 -8.54 12.75 2.48
CA ILE A 207 -9.17 13.30 1.28
C ILE A 207 -10.22 12.28 0.81
N SER A 208 -11.45 12.73 0.60
CA SER A 208 -12.52 11.90 0.05
C SER A 208 -12.44 11.88 -1.47
N SER A 209 -12.54 10.71 -2.08
CA SER A 209 -12.80 10.62 -3.52
C SER A 209 -14.22 11.15 -3.82
N LYS A 210 -14.38 11.84 -4.96
CA LYS A 210 -15.69 12.32 -5.43
C LYS A 210 -16.49 11.23 -6.15
N ASP A 211 -15.81 10.24 -6.70
CA ASP A 211 -16.40 9.25 -7.61
C ASP A 211 -16.87 7.98 -6.91
N LYS A 212 -16.27 7.66 -5.75
CA LYS A 212 -16.59 6.47 -4.96
C LYS A 212 -16.88 6.87 -3.52
N GLN A 213 -18.08 6.54 -3.06
CA GLN A 213 -18.43 6.70 -1.65
C GLN A 213 -17.55 5.75 -0.81
N ASP A 214 -17.00 6.26 0.28
CA ASP A 214 -16.16 5.53 1.25
C ASP A 214 -14.70 5.22 0.86
N VAL A 215 -14.22 5.71 -0.29
CA VAL A 215 -12.78 5.65 -0.64
C VAL A 215 -12.06 6.93 -0.19
N PHE A 216 -11.01 6.78 0.63
CA PHE A 216 -10.22 7.88 1.16
C PHE A 216 -8.73 7.76 0.82
N TYR A 217 -8.15 8.87 0.35
CA TYR A 217 -6.70 9.04 0.30
C TYR A 217 -6.26 9.69 1.60
N GLN A 218 -5.49 8.97 2.41
CA GLN A 218 -5.10 9.43 3.74
C GLN A 218 -3.67 9.02 4.06
N GLY A 219 -3.04 9.77 4.96
CA GLY A 219 -1.68 9.53 5.40
C GLY A 219 -1.38 10.32 6.67
N CYS A 220 -0.30 9.96 7.35
CA CYS A 220 0.17 10.64 8.56
C CYS A 220 1.68 10.53 8.69
N GLU A 221 2.27 11.47 9.44
CA GLU A 221 3.68 11.50 9.81
C GLU A 221 3.78 11.83 11.30
N ASP A 222 4.58 11.07 12.01
CA ASP A 222 4.76 11.16 13.45
C ASP A 222 5.87 12.15 13.83
N ASP A 223 6.81 12.44 12.90
CA ASP A 223 7.97 13.32 13.12
C ASP A 223 8.70 13.06 14.44
N GLY A 224 8.94 11.78 14.75
CA GLY A 224 9.63 11.33 15.96
C GLY A 224 8.77 11.22 17.23
N GLU A 225 7.50 11.65 17.22
CA GLU A 225 6.54 11.43 18.31
C GLU A 225 5.70 10.18 18.00
N THR A 226 6.18 9.02 18.45
CA THR A 226 5.60 7.70 18.16
C THR A 226 4.07 7.65 18.36
N GLN A 227 3.36 7.25 17.31
CA GLN A 227 1.90 7.10 17.18
C GLN A 227 1.09 8.41 17.20
N ALA A 228 1.71 9.59 17.18
CA ALA A 228 0.93 10.82 17.25
C ALA A 228 0.13 11.12 15.97
N GLY A 229 0.72 10.91 14.79
CA GLY A 229 0.09 11.09 13.49
C GLY A 229 -1.03 10.10 13.26
N SER A 230 -0.81 8.82 13.58
CA SER A 230 -1.84 7.78 13.47
C SER A 230 -3.02 8.02 14.41
N ARG A 231 -2.77 8.48 15.65
CA ARG A 231 -3.84 8.92 16.57
C ARG A 231 -4.62 10.12 16.02
N MET A 232 -3.96 11.09 15.41
CA MET A 232 -4.64 12.24 14.81
C MET A 232 -5.52 11.83 13.63
N LEU A 233 -5.03 10.94 12.77
CA LEU A 233 -5.82 10.38 11.68
C LEU A 233 -7.04 9.62 12.19
N HIS A 234 -6.89 8.83 13.27
CA HIS A 234 -8.01 8.13 13.90
C HIS A 234 -9.06 9.09 14.48
N LEU A 235 -8.65 10.19 15.09
CA LEU A 235 -9.58 11.24 15.54
C LEU A 235 -10.41 11.79 14.37
N MET A 236 -9.77 12.10 13.23
CA MET A 236 -10.46 12.57 12.02
C MET A 236 -11.45 11.55 11.44
N GLN A 237 -11.26 10.25 11.71
CA GLN A 237 -12.19 9.20 11.30
C GLN A 237 -13.45 9.19 12.17
N ASN A 238 -13.29 9.37 13.47
CA ASN A 238 -14.36 9.29 14.45
C ASN A 238 -15.30 10.52 14.41
N GLU A 239 -14.80 11.68 14.01
CA GLU A 239 -15.59 12.92 13.88
C GLU A 239 -16.65 12.88 12.74
N LYS A 240 -16.68 11.82 11.91
CA LYS A 240 -17.76 11.63 10.91
C LYS A 240 -19.11 11.23 11.51
N LYS A 241 -19.19 10.94 12.81
CA LYS A 241 -20.48 10.75 13.49
C LYS A 241 -21.06 12.12 13.85
N GLY A 242 -21.80 12.70 12.91
CA GLY A 242 -22.66 13.85 13.18
C GLY A 242 -23.54 13.62 14.42
N PRO A 243 -24.05 14.70 15.06
CA PRO A 243 -24.70 14.62 16.36
C PRO A 243 -25.84 13.61 16.32
N LYS A 244 -25.73 12.55 17.14
CA LYS A 244 -26.85 11.63 17.39
C LYS A 244 -28.01 12.46 17.92
N SER A 245 -29.01 12.70 17.09
CA SER A 245 -30.27 13.31 17.51
C SER A 245 -30.87 12.42 18.60
N ASN A 246 -30.74 12.85 19.85
CA ASN A 246 -31.36 12.20 20.99
C ASN A 246 -32.87 12.36 20.85
N LYS A 247 -33.54 11.41 20.18
CA LYS A 247 -34.99 11.24 20.28
C LYS A 247 -35.30 10.79 21.69
N ARG A 248 -35.55 11.76 22.58
CA ARG A 248 -36.24 11.53 23.84
C ARG A 248 -37.58 10.88 23.51
N ARG A 249 -37.74 9.61 23.91
CA ARG A 249 -39.05 8.97 23.97
C ARG A 249 -39.87 9.71 25.03
N SER A 250 -40.93 10.35 24.58
CA SER A 250 -42.09 10.75 25.39
C SER A 250 -42.88 9.52 25.82
#